data_AF-A0A402TMY6-F1
#
_entry.id   AF-A0A402TMY6-F1
#
_cell.length_a   1.000
_cell.length_b   1.000
_cell.length_c   1.000
_cell.angle_alpha   90.00
_cell.angle_beta   90.00
_cell.angle_gamma   90.00
#
_symmetry.space_group_name_H-M   'P 1'
#
loop_
_entity.id
_entity.type
_entity.pdbx_description
1 polymer ?
#
loop_
_entity_poly.entity_id
_entity_poly.type
_entity_poly.pdbx_seq_one_letter_code
_entity_poly.pdbx_strand_id
1 'polypeptide(L)'
;MSSELGEKLKAIRESEELSQAKFANLTGISISTIKKYEVGILEPGGITLIKITKHPQFKKYTTWLMSDETNEAAGQISPSLSPDGQKRTSPSQTFRKTGTRHD
;
A
#
# COMPACT_ATOMS: atom_id res chain seq x y z
N MET A 1 19.76 6.21 -2.15
CA MET A 1 19.05 5.01 -2.64
C MET A 1 17.74 4.97 -1.88
N SER A 2 16.61 4.96 -2.58
CA SER A 2 15.30 4.79 -1.94
C SER A 2 15.06 3.30 -1.69
N SER A 3 14.60 2.94 -0.50
CA SER A 3 14.11 1.58 -0.24
C SER A 3 12.69 1.48 -0.81
N GLU A 4 12.44 0.53 -1.71
CA GLU A 4 11.13 0.33 -2.34
C GLU A 4 10.01 0.18 -1.28
N LEU A 5 10.28 -0.60 -0.23
CA LEU A 5 9.36 -0.74 0.90
C LEU A 5 9.14 0.58 1.65
N GLY A 6 10.16 1.41 1.80
CA GLY A 6 10.06 2.73 2.42
C GLY A 6 9.12 3.66 1.65
N GLU A 7 9.21 3.66 0.32
CA GLU A 7 8.31 4.41 -0.56
C GLU A 7 6.88 3.87 -0.49
N LYS A 8 6.71 2.55 -0.47
CA LYS A 8 5.39 1.91 -0.29
C LYS A 8 4.75 2.29 1.05
N LEU A 9 5.52 2.33 2.14
CA LEU A 9 5.02 2.79 3.44
C LEU A 9 4.61 4.25 3.43
N LYS A 10 5.40 5.10 2.76
CA LYS A 10 5.07 6.51 2.58
C LYS A 10 3.74 6.68 1.83
N ALA A 11 3.56 5.96 0.73
CA ALA A 11 2.32 6.00 -0.05
C ALA A 11 1.09 5.57 0.77
N ILE A 12 1.19 4.50 1.56
CA ILE A 12 0.12 4.07 2.48
C ILE A 12 -0.23 5.19 3.47
N ARG A 13 0.78 5.83 4.07
CA ARG A 13 0.58 6.92 5.02
C ARG A 13 -0.13 8.11 4.38
N GLU A 14 0.30 8.49 3.18
CA GLU A 14 -0.22 9.65 2.45
C GLU A 14 -1.66 9.43 1.95
N SER A 15 -2.00 8.22 1.47
CA SER A 15 -3.39 7.91 1.09
C SER A 15 -4.37 7.89 2.26
N GLU A 16 -3.89 7.71 3.49
CA GLU A 16 -4.69 7.80 4.71
C GLU A 16 -4.66 9.20 5.33
N GLU A 17 -4.02 10.17 4.67
CA GLU A 17 -3.87 11.56 5.11
C GLU A 17 -3.25 11.67 6.51
N LEU A 18 -2.35 10.74 6.85
CA LEU A 18 -1.72 10.67 8.16
C LEU A 18 -0.40 11.42 8.19
N SER A 19 -0.16 12.14 9.29
CA SER A 19 1.18 12.62 9.63
C SER A 19 2.08 11.44 10.04
N GLN A 20 3.41 11.61 9.92
CA GLN A 20 4.38 10.61 10.40
C GLN A 20 4.16 10.28 11.89
N ALA A 21 3.76 11.27 12.69
CA ALA A 21 3.44 11.09 14.10
C ALA A 21 2.21 10.20 14.33
N LYS A 22 1.11 10.42 13.57
CA LYS A 22 -0.08 9.58 13.68
C LYS A 22 0.21 8.15 13.20
N PHE A 23 0.91 8.01 12.08
CA PHE A 23 1.29 6.70 11.55
C PHE A 23 2.17 5.89 12.52
N ALA A 24 3.14 6.56 13.16
CA ALA A 24 3.96 5.98 14.21
C ALA A 24 3.13 5.48 15.41
N ASN A 25 2.17 6.27 15.88
CA ASN A 25 1.28 5.88 16.98
C ASN A 25 0.42 4.66 16.62
N LEU A 26 -0.18 4.64 15.42
CA LEU A 26 -1.05 3.54 14.98
C LEU A 26 -0.27 2.23 14.77
N THR A 27 0.95 2.31 14.26
CA THR A 27 1.78 1.12 13.98
C THR A 27 2.62 0.68 15.18
N GLY A 28 2.74 1.51 16.23
CA GLY A 28 3.65 1.27 17.34
C GLY A 28 5.12 1.23 16.90
N ILE A 29 5.48 2.05 15.91
CA ILE A 29 6.82 2.23 15.38
C ILE A 29 7.26 3.65 15.74
N SER A 30 8.51 3.86 16.12
CA SER A 30 8.96 5.22 16.47
C SER A 30 8.92 6.15 15.26
N ILE A 31 8.58 7.43 15.48
CA ILE A 31 8.56 8.46 14.43
C ILE A 31 9.92 8.56 13.73
N SER A 32 11.01 8.47 14.51
CA SER A 32 12.37 8.47 13.99
C SER A 32 12.63 7.30 13.04
N THR A 33 12.09 6.12 13.33
CA THR A 33 12.21 4.95 12.46
C THR A 33 11.37 5.12 11.19
N ILE A 34 10.13 5.60 11.30
CA ILE A 34 9.27 5.92 10.14
C ILE A 34 9.99 6.90 9.21
N LYS A 35 10.54 7.99 9.75
CA LYS A 35 11.30 8.97 8.97
C LYS A 35 12.47 8.32 8.23
N LYS A 36 13.23 7.43 8.89
CA LYS A 36 14.35 6.70 8.26
C LYS A 36 13.90 5.76 7.15
N TYR A 37 12.74 5.10 7.30
CA TYR A 37 12.15 4.28 6.24
C TYR A 37 11.78 5.13 5.01
N GLU A 38 11.07 6.25 5.23
CA GLU A 38 10.56 7.10 4.14
C GLU A 38 11.67 7.81 3.34
N VAL A 39 12.85 8.02 3.94
CA VAL A 39 14.01 8.62 3.26
C VAL A 39 15.02 7.58 2.76
N GLY A 40 14.73 6.28 2.90
CA GLY A 40 15.61 5.20 2.43
C GLY A 40 16.90 5.00 3.24
N ILE A 41 16.98 5.53 4.46
CA ILE A 41 18.12 5.28 5.37
C ILE A 41 18.04 3.88 5.98
N LEU A 42 16.82 3.39 6.21
CA LEU A 42 16.57 2.09 6.82
C LEU A 42 15.56 1.32 5.98
N GLU A 43 15.72 0.00 5.90
CA GLU A 43 14.76 -0.87 5.25
C GLU A 43 13.75 -1.44 6.28
N PRO A 44 12.43 -1.39 6.00
CA PRO A 44 11.43 -2.04 6.84
C PRO A 44 11.63 -3.57 6.89
N GLY A 45 11.84 -4.11 8.09
CA GLY A 45 11.93 -5.56 8.30
C GLY A 45 10.56 -6.22 8.51
N GLY A 46 10.53 -7.56 8.58
CA GLY A 46 9.29 -8.35 8.69
C GLY A 46 8.40 -7.97 9.88
N ILE A 47 8.97 -7.63 11.04
CA ILE A 47 8.20 -7.20 12.21
C ILE A 47 7.42 -5.91 11.94
N THR A 48 8.03 -4.96 11.21
CA THR A 48 7.38 -3.72 10.78
C THR A 48 6.24 -4.01 9.81
N LEU A 49 6.48 -4.86 8.81
CA LEU A 49 5.46 -5.25 7.84
C LEU A 49 4.26 -5.94 8.52
N ILE A 50 4.51 -6.82 9.50
CA ILE A 50 3.46 -7.49 10.28
C ILE A 50 2.63 -6.47 11.06
N LYS A 51 3.25 -5.49 11.71
CA LYS A 51 2.53 -4.44 12.47
C LYS A 51 1.58 -3.65 11.56
N ILE A 52 2.03 -3.33 10.35
CA ILE A 52 1.26 -2.53 9.40
C ILE A 52 0.13 -3.37 8.81
N THR A 53 0.43 -4.55 8.27
CA THR A 53 -0.56 -5.42 7.59
C THR A 53 -1.62 -6.00 8.54
N LYS A 54 -1.34 -6.13 9.84
CA LYS A 54 -2.34 -6.52 10.85
C LYS A 54 -3.23 -5.37 11.31
N HIS A 55 -2.84 -4.11 11.07
CA HIS A 55 -3.64 -2.98 11.50
C HIS A 55 -4.91 -2.85 10.63
N PRO A 56 -6.12 -2.76 11.22
CA PRO A 56 -7.37 -2.75 10.46
C PRO A 56 -7.43 -1.69 9.36
N GLN A 57 -6.83 -0.52 9.61
CA GLN A 57 -6.81 0.59 8.66
C GLN A 57 -5.89 0.33 7.44
N PHE A 58 -4.81 -0.44 7.62
CA PHE A 58 -3.79 -0.64 6.59
C PHE A 58 -3.84 -2.04 5.95
N LYS A 59 -4.63 -2.97 6.52
CA LYS A 59 -4.78 -4.34 6.03
C LYS A 59 -5.20 -4.41 4.55
N LYS A 60 -5.93 -3.41 4.06
CA LYS A 60 -6.34 -3.27 2.66
C LYS A 60 -5.18 -3.09 1.67
N TYR A 61 -3.98 -2.73 2.14
CA TYR A 61 -2.79 -2.54 1.30
C TYR A 61 -1.85 -3.75 1.30
N THR A 62 -2.22 -4.87 1.94
CA THR A 62 -1.30 -5.99 2.21
C THR A 62 -0.78 -6.62 0.92
N THR A 63 -1.68 -6.97 -0.01
CA THR A 63 -1.29 -7.61 -1.27
C THR A 63 -0.41 -6.69 -2.12
N TRP A 64 -0.74 -5.38 -2.14
CA TRP A 64 0.04 -4.40 -2.87
C TRP A 64 1.43 -4.19 -2.26
N LEU A 65 1.52 -4.10 -0.93
CA LEU A 65 2.78 -3.91 -0.22
C LEU A 65 3.75 -5.08 -0.42
N MET A 66 3.22 -6.31 -0.47
CA MET A 66 4.00 -7.55 -0.48
C MET A 66 4.25 -8.14 -1.87
N SER A 67 3.37 -7.87 -2.84
CA SER A 67 3.38 -8.55 -4.15
C SER A 67 3.13 -7.60 -5.33
N ASP A 68 2.98 -6.29 -5.11
CA ASP A 68 2.65 -5.29 -6.14
C ASP A 68 1.34 -5.56 -6.90
N GLU A 69 0.47 -6.39 -6.31
CA GLU A 69 -0.82 -6.78 -6.87
C GLU A 69 -1.99 -6.15 -6.10
N THR A 70 -3.13 -5.98 -6.76
CA THR A 70 -4.37 -5.48 -6.15
C THR A 70 -5.53 -6.43 -6.46
N ASN A 71 -6.50 -6.50 -5.56
CA ASN A 71 -7.74 -7.25 -5.72
C ASN A 71 -8.89 -6.50 -5.04
N GLU A 72 -9.48 -5.56 -5.79
CA GLU A 72 -10.54 -4.69 -5.30
C GLU A 72 -11.77 -5.47 -4.82
N ALA A 73 -12.10 -6.58 -5.50
CA ALA A 73 -13.22 -7.45 -5.13
C ALA A 73 -13.03 -8.11 -3.75
N ALA A 74 -11.78 -8.31 -3.33
CA ALA A 74 -11.42 -8.82 -2.00
C ALA A 74 -11.07 -7.70 -1.00
N GLY A 75 -11.29 -6.43 -1.35
CA GLY A 75 -10.93 -5.28 -0.52
C GLY A 75 -9.42 -5.03 -0.37
N GLN A 76 -8.61 -5.58 -1.27
CA GLN A 76 -7.17 -5.32 -1.34
C GLN A 76 -6.90 -4.29 -2.44
N ILE A 77 -6.48 -3.10 -2.07
CA ILE A 77 -6.31 -1.96 -2.97
C ILE A 77 -4.87 -1.44 -2.91
N SER A 78 -4.44 -0.71 -3.92
CA SER A 78 -3.23 0.12 -3.82
C SER A 78 -3.59 1.47 -3.19
N PRO A 79 -2.64 2.14 -2.51
CA PRO A 79 -2.80 3.53 -2.14
C PRO A 79 -3.08 4.34 -3.41
N SER A 80 -4.21 5.06 -3.46
CA SER A 80 -4.48 5.97 -4.57
C SER A 80 -3.46 7.08 -4.51
N LEU A 81 -2.43 6.98 -5.36
CA LEU A 81 -1.48 8.06 -5.56
C LEU A 81 -2.27 9.29 -6.01
N SER A 82 -2.21 10.36 -5.23
CA SER A 82 -2.54 11.70 -5.73
C SER A 82 -1.72 11.96 -7.01
N PRO A 83 -2.22 12.72 -8.01
CA PRO A 83 -1.93 12.53 -9.45
C PRO A 83 -0.50 12.70 -9.96
N ASP A 84 0.48 12.97 -9.10
CA ASP A 84 1.85 13.26 -9.48
C ASP A 84 2.75 12.06 -9.18
N GLY A 85 2.88 11.14 -10.15
CA GLY A 85 3.98 10.17 -10.13
C GLY A 85 3.66 8.74 -10.59
N GLN A 86 3.80 8.52 -11.90
CA GLN A 86 4.23 7.26 -12.53
C GLN A 86 3.29 6.03 -12.46
N LYS A 87 2.28 6.09 -13.34
CA LYS A 87 1.96 5.08 -14.38
C LYS A 87 2.76 3.77 -14.34
N ARG A 88 2.21 2.73 -13.70
CA ARG A 88 2.20 1.33 -14.18
C ARG A 88 0.90 0.62 -13.79
N THR A 89 -0.20 1.06 -14.36
CA THR A 89 -1.41 0.23 -14.44
C THR A 89 -1.56 -0.24 -15.88
N SER A 90 -1.19 -1.50 -16.13
CA SER A 90 -1.56 -2.24 -17.35
C SER A 90 -1.51 -3.75 -17.06
N PRO A 91 -2.46 -4.58 -17.57
CA PRO A 91 -3.80 -4.27 -18.05
C PRO A 91 -4.89 -4.98 -17.22
N SER A 92 -5.97 -4.25 -16.96
CA SER A 92 -7.28 -4.81 -16.60
C SER A 92 -7.67 -5.90 -17.60
N GLN A 93 -7.75 -7.15 -17.14
CA GLN A 93 -8.46 -8.20 -17.87
C GLN A 93 -9.95 -7.87 -17.78
N THR A 94 -10.48 -7.31 -18.87
CA THR A 94 -11.90 -7.11 -19.06
C THR A 94 -12.61 -8.46 -19.02
N PHE A 95 -13.37 -8.72 -17.95
CA PHE A 95 -14.29 -9.84 -17.88
C PHE A 95 -15.44 -9.55 -18.86
N ARG A 96 -15.38 -10.12 -20.07
CA ARG A 96 -16.51 -10.08 -21.01
C ARG A 96 -17.60 -11.02 -20.49
N LYS A 97 -18.65 -10.41 -19.93
CA LYS A 97 -19.90 -11.02 -19.52
C LYS A 97 -20.55 -11.74 -20.71
N THR A 98 -20.70 -13.06 -20.61
CA THR A 98 -21.52 -13.88 -21.52
C THR A 98 -23.00 -13.71 -21.18
N GLY A 99 -23.77 -13.19 -22.14
CA GLY A 99 -25.20 -13.34 -22.32
C GLY A 99 -25.41 -13.35 -23.83
N THR A 100 -26.26 -14.16 -24.46
CA THR A 100 -27.65 -14.46 -24.10
C THR A 100 -28.12 -15.65 -24.93
N ARG A 101 -28.90 -16.55 -24.31
CA ARG A 101 -29.74 -17.54 -24.98
C ARG A 101 -30.88 -16.85 -25.74
N HIS A 102 -31.05 -17.16 -27.02
CA HIS A 102 -32.29 -17.18 -27.83
C HIS A 102 -31.85 -17.92 -29.12
N ASP A 103 -32.45 -19.00 -29.59
CA ASP A 103 -33.86 -19.40 -29.75
C ASP A 103 -34.02 -20.89 -29.41
#